data_AF-A0A7Z8VJT7-F1
#
_entry.id   AF-A0A7Z8VJT7-F1
#
_cell.length_a   1.000
_cell.length_b   1.000
_cell.length_c   1.000
_cell.angle_alpha   90.00
_cell.angle_beta   90.00
_cell.angle_gamma   90.00
#
_symmetry.space_group_name_H-M   'P 1'
#
loop_
_entity.id
_entity.type
_entity.pdbx_description
1 polymer ?
#
loop_
_entity_poly.entity_id
_entity_poly.type
_entity_poly.pdbx_seq_one_letter_code
_entity_poly.pdbx_strand_id
1 'polypeptide(L)' 'MIYLIAGRKGGSGKSTVTMNLGVALAHDKQDVIIVDADKQSSSSTWVLERSRYQKDLPKIHCVAKYDDISDSLED' A
#
# COMPACT_ATOMS: atom_id res chain seq x y z
N MET A 1 1.79 -7.04 12.12
CA MET A 1 0.42 -6.51 12.27
C MET A 1 -0.18 -6.33 10.88
N ILE A 2 -1.42 -6.76 10.64
CA ILE A 2 -2.08 -6.66 9.34
C ILE A 2 -3.26 -5.69 9.43
N TYR A 3 -3.32 -4.73 8.51
CA TYR A 3 -4.44 -3.80 8.38
C TYR A 3 -5.15 -4.05 7.05
N LEU A 4 -6.44 -4.37 7.08
CA LEU A 4 -7.26 -4.53 5.88
C LEU A 4 -8.08 -3.26 5.62
N ILE A 5 -7.77 -2.56 4.53
CA ILE A 5 -8.55 -1.40 4.07
C ILE A 5 -9.40 -1.82 2.87
N ALA A 6 -10.63 -2.23 3.13
CA ALA A 6 -11.52 -2.80 2.11
C ALA A 6 -12.85 -2.04 1.96
N GLY A 7 -13.47 -2.16 0.78
CA GLY A 7 -14.77 -1.56 0.50
C GLY A 7 -15.17 -1.67 -0.98
N ARG A 8 -16.46 -1.90 -1.24
CA ARG A 8 -16.98 -2.19 -2.59
C ARG A 8 -17.22 -0.94 -3.45
N LYS A 9 -17.34 0.22 -2.84
CA LYS A 9 -17.60 1.48 -3.55
C LYS A 9 -16.29 2.04 -4.12
N GLY A 10 -16.28 2.35 -5.42
CA GLY A 10 -15.23 3.14 -6.05
C GLY A 10 -15.22 4.57 -5.48
N GLY A 11 -14.04 5.15 -5.27
CA GLY A 11 -13.92 6.52 -4.74
C GLY A 11 -14.26 6.70 -3.25
N SER A 12 -14.37 5.61 -2.47
CA SER A 12 -14.60 5.69 -1.01
C SER A 12 -13.34 6.02 -0.19
N GLY A 13 -12.21 6.33 -0.84
CA GLY A 13 -10.96 6.72 -0.16
C GLY A 13 -10.05 5.59 0.32
N LYS A 14 -10.28 4.33 -0.10
CA LYS A 14 -9.48 3.17 0.35
C LYS A 14 -7.98 3.36 0.15
N SER A 15 -7.56 3.60 -1.09
CA SER A 15 -6.14 3.80 -1.43
C SER A 15 -5.57 5.02 -0.72
N THR A 16 -6.36 6.10 -0.57
CA THR A 16 -5.95 7.29 0.18
C THR A 16 -5.61 6.98 1.64
N VAL A 17 -6.45 6.19 2.31
CA VAL A 17 -6.21 5.75 3.69
C VAL A 17 -4.99 4.82 3.74
N THR A 18 -4.90 3.83 2.86
CA THR A 18 -3.75 2.91 2.79
C THR A 18 -2.42 3.65 2.64
N MET A 19 -2.35 4.63 1.73
CA MET A 19 -1.15 5.44 1.50
C MET A 19 -0.75 6.23 2.75
N ASN A 20 -1.68 6.98 3.34
CA ASN A 20 -1.38 7.85 4.48
C ASN A 20 -1.05 7.04 5.74
N LEU A 21 -1.74 5.93 5.97
CA LEU A 21 -1.41 5.01 7.06
C LEU A 21 0.00 4.44 6.88
N GLY A 22 0.35 4.01 5.67
CA GLY A 22 1.69 3.50 5.38
C GLY A 22 2.78 4.55 5.60
N VAL A 23 2.53 5.81 5.22
CA VAL A 23 3.44 6.93 5.50
C VAL A 23 3.60 7.15 7.00
N ALA A 24 2.50 7.23 7.75
CA ALA A 24 2.56 7.43 9.20
C ALA A 24 3.38 6.33 9.89
N LEU A 25 3.11 5.06 9.56
CA LEU A 25 3.83 3.92 10.12
C LEU A 25 5.33 3.94 9.75
N ALA A 26 5.67 4.29 8.50
CA ALA A 26 7.06 4.38 8.07
C ALA A 26 7.81 5.52 8.78
N HIS A 27 7.14 6.65 9.08
CA HIS A 27 7.71 7.73 9.89
C HIS A 27 7.90 7.32 11.36
N ASP A 28 7.06 6.43 11.87
CA ASP A 28 7.22 5.78 13.18
C ASP A 28 8.25 4.62 13.15
N LYS A 29 9.12 4.60 12.12
CA LYS A 29 10.21 3.63 11.92
C LYS A 29 9.75 2.17 11.86
N GLN A 30 8.49 1.93 11.49
CA GLN A 30 8.00 0.58 11.20
C GLN A 30 8.45 0.14 9.81
N ASP A 31 8.66 -1.17 9.62
CA ASP A 31 8.81 -1.76 8.29
C ASP A 31 7.42 -1.98 7.69
N VAL A 32 7.17 -1.38 6.52
CA VAL A 32 5.82 -1.26 5.94
C VAL A 32 5.82 -1.77 4.52
N ILE A 33 4.91 -2.70 4.25
CA ILE A 33 4.56 -3.17 2.91
C ILE A 33 3.08 -2.92 2.64
N ILE A 34 2.79 -2.34 1.47
CA ILE A 34 1.44 -2.21 0.92
C ILE A 34 1.21 -3.35 -0.07
N VAL A 35 0.20 -4.17 0.18
CA VAL A 35 -0.31 -5.16 -0.78
C VAL A 35 -1.50 -4.54 -1.51
N ASP A 36 -1.30 -4.17 -2.78
CA ASP A 36 -2.35 -3.60 -3.62
C ASP A 36 -3.11 -4.69 -4.36
N ALA A 37 -4.32 -4.97 -3.89
CA ALA A 37 -5.20 -5.99 -4.46
C ALA A 37 -6.24 -5.41 -5.44
N ASP A 38 -6.20 -4.10 -5.70
CA ASP A 38 -7.12 -3.44 -6.62
C ASP A 38 -6.51 -3.38 -8.04
N LYS A 39 -7.24 -3.87 -9.04
CA LYS A 39 -6.81 -3.85 -10.46
C LYS A 39 -6.55 -2.43 -10.98
N GLN A 40 -7.12 -1.40 -10.35
CA GLN A 40 -6.81 0.00 -10.68
C GLN A 40 -5.40 0.45 -10.25
N SER A 41 -4.70 -0.32 -9.40
CA SER A 41 -3.28 -0.11 -9.05
C SER A 41 -2.94 1.28 -8.51
N SER A 42 -3.90 1.95 -7.86
CA SER A 42 -3.73 3.34 -7.42
C SER A 42 -2.64 3.46 -6.36
N SER A 43 -2.57 2.51 -5.42
CA SER A 43 -1.54 2.50 -4.37
C SER A 43 -0.16 2.17 -4.94
N SER A 44 -0.09 1.17 -5.81
CA SER A 44 1.15 0.75 -6.47
C SER A 44 1.78 1.86 -7.31
N THR A 45 0.95 2.54 -8.13
CA THR A 45 1.39 3.67 -8.94
C THR A 45 1.93 4.79 -8.06
N TRP A 46 1.23 5.13 -6.98
CA TRP A 46 1.67 6.16 -6.05
C TRP A 46 3.00 5.81 -5.36
N VAL A 47 3.17 4.57 -4.87
CA VAL A 47 4.42 4.14 -4.22
C VAL A 47 5.59 4.22 -5.20
N LEU A 48 5.39 3.82 -6.46
CA LEU A 48 6.42 3.89 -7.50
C LEU A 48 6.87 5.33 -7.73
N GLU A 49 5.92 6.26 -7.92
CA GLU A 49 6.20 7.67 -8.15
C GLU A 49 6.86 8.32 -6.92
N ARG A 50 6.38 8.04 -5.71
CA ARG A 50 7.00 8.49 -4.47
C ARG A 50 8.47 8.02 -4.39
N SER A 51 8.73 6.75 -4.68
CA SER A 51 10.07 6.17 -4.62
C SER A 51 11.01 6.76 -5.67
N ARG A 52 10.49 7.18 -6.82
CA ARG A 52 11.26 7.82 -7.89
C ARG A 52 11.68 9.25 -7.54
N TYR A 53 10.76 10.04 -6.98
CA TYR A 53 10.94 11.47 -6.81
C TYR A 53 11.29 11.92 -5.38
N GLN A 54 11.03 11.10 -4.36
CA GLN A 54 11.21 11.46 -2.95
C GLN A 54 12.17 10.49 -2.24
N LYS A 55 13.44 10.50 -2.66
CA LYS A 55 14.47 9.53 -2.20
C LYS A 55 14.85 9.67 -0.73
N ASP A 56 14.65 10.84 -0.13
CA ASP A 56 15.04 11.12 1.26
C ASP A 56 13.96 10.74 2.29
N LEU A 57 12.81 10.26 1.83
CA LEU A 57 11.71 9.86 2.72
C LEU A 57 11.80 8.38 3.12
N PRO A 58 11.20 8.00 4.25
CA PRO A 58 11.09 6.60 4.64
C PRO A 58 10.51 5.74 3.53
N LYS A 59 11.16 4.59 3.29
CA LYS A 59 10.79 3.64 2.26
C LYS A 59 9.48 2.96 2.63
N ILE A 60 8.61 2.79 1.63
CA ILE A 60 7.40 1.99 1.73
C ILE A 60 7.49 0.93 0.64
N HIS A 61 7.46 -0.34 1.03
CA HIS A 61 7.44 -1.45 0.10
C HIS A 61 6.05 -1.58 -0.50
N CYS A 62 5.96 -2.04 -1.75
CA CYS A 62 4.67 -2.30 -2.36
C CYS A 62 4.75 -3.48 -3.32
N VAL A 63 3.71 -4.31 -3.27
CA VAL A 63 3.47 -5.41 -4.21
C VAL A 63 2.03 -5.33 -4.70
N ALA A 64 1.83 -5.56 -5.98
CA ALA A 64 0.50 -5.72 -6.56
C ALA A 64 0.21 -7.22 -6.72
N LYS A 65 -0.91 -7.68 -6.16
CA LYS A 65 -1.36 -9.07 -6.30
C LYS A 65 -2.88 -9.07 -6.43
N TYR A 66 -3.38 -9.65 -7.50
CA TYR A 66 -4.81 -9.68 -7.78
C TYR A 66 -5.42 -11.04 -7.48
N ASP A 67 -6.75 -11.04 -7.41
CA ASP A 67 -7.57 -12.23 -7.21
C ASP A 67 -7.26 -12.90 -5.86
N ASP A 68 -6.75 -14.13 -5.85
CA ASP A 68 -6.37 -14.80 -4.61
C ASP A 68 -4.99 -14.33 -4.11
N ILE A 69 -5.02 -13.49 -3.08
CA ILE A 69 -3.83 -12.96 -2.43
C ILE A 69 -3.27 -13.89 -1.35
N SER A 70 -4.06 -14.86 -0.87
CA SER A 70 -3.70 -15.69 0.28
C SER A 70 -2.52 -16.62 -0.02
N ASP A 71 -2.44 -17.13 -1.24
CA ASP A 71 -1.34 -17.96 -1.74
C ASP A 71 0.01 -17.21 -1.84
N SER A 72 0.02 -15.88 -1.71
CA SER A 72 1.23 -15.07 -1.82
C SER A 72 1.66 -14.41 -0.52
N LEU A 73 0.91 -14.61 0.56
CA LEU A 73 1.20 -14.06 1.88
C LEU A 73 1.34 -15.22 2.86
N GLU A 74 2.58 -15.54 3.20
CA GLU A 74 2.93 -16.53 4.23
C GLU A 74 3.16 -15.82 5.58
N ASP A 75 2.88 -16.52 6.68
CA ASP A 75 3.08 -16.03 8.06
C ASP A 75 4.56 -15.97 8.48
#